data_AF-A0A933LUC1-F1
#
_entry.id   AF-A0A933LUC1-F1
#
_cell.length_a   1.000
_cell.length_b   1.000
_cell.length_c   1.000
_cell.angle_alpha   90.00
_cell.angle_beta   90.00
_cell.angle_gamma   90.00
#
_symmetry.space_group_name_H-M   'P 1'
#
loop_
_entity.id
_entity.type
_entity.pdbx_description
1 polymer ?
#
loop_
_entity_poly.entity_id
_entity_poly.type
_entity_poly.pdbx_seq_one_letter_code
_entity_poly.pdbx_strand_id
1 'polypeptide(L)'
;EKAHVVGYSMGGMITMKLLATHPDRVRSAVIGGMGWMREGGALSRIWELARGTGGLGAPEECVRSLGALAVTEEEVRAIETPVLVVVGDRDPVKRLYVDPLARVRPDWPIEVIEGAGHMNCVARPEFADRIETFLKSQAGAGGK
;
A
#
# COMPACT_ATOMS: atom_id res chain seq x y z
N GLU A 1 -14.11 -17.08 1.51
CA GLU A 1 -14.76 -15.86 1.00
C GLU A 1 -13.70 -14.81 0.66
N LYS A 2 -13.90 -14.04 -0.42
CA LYS A 2 -12.99 -12.97 -0.90
C LYS A 2 -13.59 -11.60 -0.62
N ALA A 3 -12.76 -10.61 -0.27
CA ALA A 3 -13.18 -9.24 -0.02
C ALA A 3 -12.39 -8.22 -0.85
N HIS A 4 -13.00 -7.06 -1.09
CA HIS A 4 -12.26 -5.87 -1.52
C HIS A 4 -11.54 -5.27 -0.30
N VAL A 5 -10.27 -4.91 -0.44
CA VAL A 5 -9.46 -4.41 0.68
C VAL A 5 -8.94 -3.02 0.36
N VAL A 6 -9.25 -2.06 1.23
CA VAL A 6 -8.75 -0.68 1.10
C VAL A 6 -7.92 -0.38 2.34
N GLY A 7 -6.64 -0.05 2.16
CA GLY A 7 -5.74 0.27 3.26
C GLY A 7 -5.04 1.61 3.04
N TYR A 8 -4.93 2.41 4.09
CA TYR A 8 -4.25 3.71 4.05
C TYR A 8 -3.00 3.72 4.94
N SER A 9 -1.88 4.27 4.46
CA SER A 9 -0.61 4.36 5.20
C SER A 9 -0.16 2.98 5.71
N MET A 10 -0.08 2.74 7.02
CA MET A 10 0.15 1.40 7.60
C MET A 10 -0.87 0.37 7.10
N GLY A 11 -2.13 0.75 6.92
CA GLY A 11 -3.14 -0.11 6.31
C GLY A 11 -2.75 -0.53 4.90
N GLY A 12 -2.08 0.34 4.13
CA GLY A 12 -1.55 0.01 2.81
C GLY A 12 -0.40 -1.02 2.86
N MET A 13 0.47 -0.94 3.89
CA MET A 13 1.49 -1.98 4.14
C MET A 13 0.84 -3.34 4.43
N ILE A 14 -0.19 -3.34 5.28
CA ILE A 14 -0.94 -4.56 5.62
C ILE A 14 -1.63 -5.13 4.38
N THR A 15 -2.27 -4.27 3.56
CA THR A 15 -2.87 -4.68 2.29
C THR A 15 -1.85 -5.32 1.36
N MET A 16 -0.65 -4.75 1.23
CA MET A 16 0.43 -5.33 0.43
C MET A 16 0.83 -6.71 0.95
N LYS A 17 1.04 -6.86 2.28
CA LYS A 17 1.38 -8.15 2.87
C LYS A 17 0.27 -9.18 2.70
N LEU A 18 -0.99 -8.76 2.81
CA LEU A 18 -2.16 -9.63 2.59
C LEU A 18 -2.22 -10.12 1.14
N LEU A 19 -1.99 -9.25 0.15
CA LEU A 19 -1.91 -9.63 -1.26
C LEU A 19 -0.82 -10.67 -1.52
N ALA A 20 0.35 -10.51 -0.91
CA ALA A 20 1.48 -11.42 -1.06
C ALA A 20 1.24 -12.79 -0.41
N THR A 21 0.58 -12.83 0.77
CA THR A 21 0.53 -14.03 1.61
C THR A 21 -0.82 -14.74 1.61
N HIS A 22 -1.90 -14.06 1.25
CA HIS A 22 -3.27 -14.60 1.23
C HIS A 22 -4.06 -14.10 0.00
N PRO A 23 -3.53 -14.26 -1.23
CA PRO A 23 -4.18 -13.74 -2.44
C PRO A 23 -5.57 -14.36 -2.67
N ASP A 24 -5.81 -15.58 -2.18
CA ASP A 24 -7.10 -16.27 -2.25
C ASP A 24 -8.22 -15.58 -1.43
N ARG A 25 -7.88 -14.61 -0.59
CA ARG A 25 -8.81 -13.84 0.26
C ARG A 25 -9.12 -12.45 -0.27
N VAL A 26 -8.40 -11.98 -1.30
CA VAL A 26 -8.52 -10.62 -1.81
C VAL A 26 -9.12 -10.64 -3.22
N ARG A 27 -10.24 -9.92 -3.41
CA ARG A 27 -10.90 -9.75 -4.71
C ARG A 27 -10.25 -8.63 -5.52
N SER A 28 -10.00 -7.50 -4.88
CA SER A 28 -9.17 -6.40 -5.39
C SER A 28 -8.68 -5.56 -4.21
N ALA A 29 -7.67 -4.73 -4.45
CA ALA A 29 -7.07 -3.92 -3.39
C ALA A 29 -6.85 -2.46 -3.79
N VAL A 30 -6.95 -1.56 -2.80
CA VAL A 30 -6.47 -0.19 -2.89
C VAL A 30 -5.39 0.03 -1.85
N ILE A 31 -4.23 0.52 -2.30
CA ILE A 31 -3.11 0.93 -1.45
C ILE A 31 -3.07 2.46 -1.46
N GLY A 32 -3.59 3.06 -0.39
CA GLY A 32 -3.70 4.51 -0.23
C GLY A 32 -2.55 5.10 0.59
N GLY A 33 -1.98 6.21 0.13
CA GLY A 33 -0.91 6.92 0.82
C GLY A 33 0.31 6.04 1.10
N MET A 34 0.51 4.97 0.32
CA MET A 34 1.56 3.98 0.54
C MET A 34 1.92 3.25 -0.75
N GLY A 35 3.06 2.57 -0.75
CA GLY A 35 3.51 1.70 -1.84
C GLY A 35 4.17 0.43 -1.31
N TRP A 36 5.32 0.07 -1.86
CA TRP A 36 6.02 -1.16 -1.50
C TRP A 36 7.14 -0.93 -0.50
N MET A 37 7.01 -1.54 0.68
CA MET A 37 8.13 -1.70 1.60
C MET A 37 8.93 -2.95 1.23
N ARG A 38 10.08 -2.73 0.58
CA ARG A 38 10.98 -3.80 0.14
C ARG A 38 11.70 -4.45 1.31
N GLU A 39 11.56 -5.77 1.43
CA GLU A 39 12.31 -6.57 2.39
C GLU A 39 13.83 -6.42 2.19
N GLY A 40 14.55 -6.25 3.31
CA GLY A 40 15.99 -6.04 3.31
C GLY A 40 16.46 -4.68 2.75
N GLY A 41 15.53 -3.82 2.33
CA GLY A 41 15.80 -2.47 1.85
C GLY A 41 16.19 -1.51 2.98
N ALA A 42 16.89 -0.42 2.65
CA ALA A 42 17.32 0.55 3.67
C ALA A 42 16.15 1.12 4.49
N LEU A 43 14.99 1.36 3.85
CA LEU A 43 13.79 1.84 4.52
C LEU A 43 13.15 0.78 5.44
N SER A 44 13.10 -0.49 5.03
CA SER A 44 12.61 -1.56 5.92
C SER A 44 13.54 -1.72 7.11
N ARG A 45 14.85 -1.65 6.90
CA ARG A 45 15.85 -1.70 7.96
C ARG A 45 15.73 -0.54 8.93
N ILE A 46 15.33 0.67 8.50
CA ILE A 46 15.05 1.77 9.42
C ILE A 46 13.89 1.39 10.35
N TRP A 47 12.83 0.76 9.85
CA TRP A 47 11.73 0.28 10.69
C TRP A 47 12.13 -0.91 11.57
N GLU A 48 12.99 -1.79 11.07
CA GLU A 48 13.57 -2.89 11.85
C GLU A 48 14.59 -2.41 12.89
N LEU A 49 15.27 -1.28 12.69
CA LEU A 49 16.25 -0.73 13.63
C LEU A 49 15.62 0.29 14.57
N ALA A 50 14.47 0.86 14.21
CA ALA A 50 13.60 1.55 15.15
C ALA A 50 13.09 0.61 16.27
N ARG A 51 13.30 -0.72 16.12
CA ARG A 51 13.29 -1.66 17.25
C ARG A 51 14.23 -1.14 18.35
N GLY A 52 13.65 -0.74 19.48
CA GLY A 52 14.40 -0.34 20.67
C GLY A 52 14.68 1.17 20.82
N THR A 53 14.32 2.02 19.86
CA THR A 53 14.34 3.48 20.07
C THR A 53 12.93 4.01 20.02
N GLY A 54 12.36 4.43 21.15
CA GLY A 54 11.00 4.97 21.30
C GLY A 54 10.71 6.29 20.56
N GLY A 55 11.27 6.48 19.36
CA GLY A 55 11.23 7.71 18.57
C GLY A 55 9.85 8.12 18.04
N LEU A 56 8.83 7.27 18.19
CA LEU A 56 7.43 7.60 17.88
C LEU A 56 6.52 7.61 19.12
N GLY A 57 7.04 7.37 20.32
CA GLY A 57 6.22 7.16 21.52
C GLY A 57 5.35 5.89 21.47
N ALA A 58 5.56 5.02 20.46
CA ALA A 58 4.85 3.76 20.30
C ALA A 58 5.59 2.61 21.03
N PRO A 59 4.88 1.62 21.61
CA PRO A 59 5.49 0.43 22.19
C PRO A 59 6.38 -0.32 21.18
N GLU A 60 7.44 -0.97 21.69
CA GLU A 60 8.43 -1.68 20.85
C GLU A 60 7.78 -2.77 19.99
N GLU A 61 6.74 -3.44 20.51
CA GLU A 61 5.99 -4.46 19.79
C GLU A 61 5.29 -3.90 18.56
N CYS A 62 4.78 -2.67 18.63
CA CYS A 62 4.15 -1.99 17.50
C CYS A 62 5.18 -1.69 16.42
N VAL A 63 6.36 -1.19 16.79
CA VAL A 63 7.44 -0.88 15.85
C VAL A 63 7.99 -2.16 15.22
N ARG A 64 8.19 -3.22 16.00
CA ARG A 64 8.65 -4.53 15.51
C ARG A 64 7.70 -5.11 14.45
N SER A 65 6.40 -4.98 14.68
CA SER A 65 5.38 -5.54 13.80
C SER A 65 5.30 -4.82 12.44
N LEU A 66 5.71 -3.54 12.37
CA LEU A 66 5.76 -2.78 11.10
C LEU A 66 6.81 -3.34 10.13
N GLY A 67 8.02 -3.64 10.61
CA GLY A 67 9.08 -4.21 9.76
C GLY A 67 8.68 -5.57 9.16
N ALA A 68 7.85 -6.36 9.85
CA ALA A 68 7.36 -7.65 9.37
C ALA A 68 6.36 -7.54 8.20
N LEU A 69 5.90 -6.33 7.87
CA LEU A 69 5.02 -6.07 6.72
C LEU A 69 5.80 -5.89 5.41
N ALA A 70 7.13 -5.88 5.46
CA ALA A 70 7.93 -5.89 4.25
C ALA A 70 7.66 -7.16 3.42
N VAL A 71 7.76 -7.00 2.10
CA VAL A 71 7.58 -8.09 1.13
C VAL A 71 8.73 -8.04 0.11
N THR A 72 9.07 -9.21 -0.42
CA THR A 72 10.10 -9.38 -1.43
C THR A 72 9.63 -8.87 -2.80
N GLU A 73 10.58 -8.67 -3.72
CA GLU A 73 10.23 -8.28 -5.09
C GLU A 73 9.47 -9.39 -5.83
N GLU A 74 9.86 -10.64 -5.59
CA GLU A 74 9.23 -11.83 -6.15
C GLU A 74 7.75 -11.93 -5.73
N GLU A 75 7.48 -11.75 -4.43
CA GLU A 75 6.10 -11.68 -3.92
C GLU A 75 5.29 -10.57 -4.59
N VAL A 76 5.85 -9.36 -4.75
CA VAL A 76 5.15 -8.25 -5.42
C VAL A 76 4.88 -8.54 -6.90
N ARG A 77 5.83 -9.17 -7.60
CA ARG A 77 5.65 -9.59 -9.00
C ARG A 77 4.61 -10.68 -9.16
N ALA A 78 4.47 -11.57 -8.18
CA ALA A 78 3.50 -12.66 -8.19
C ALA A 78 2.05 -12.23 -7.90
N ILE A 79 1.79 -10.97 -7.50
CA ILE A 79 0.43 -10.51 -7.23
C ILE A 79 -0.36 -10.37 -8.54
N GLU A 80 -1.33 -11.25 -8.75
CA GLU A 80 -2.25 -11.19 -9.90
C GLU A 80 -3.55 -10.43 -9.60
N THR A 81 -3.86 -10.22 -8.31
CA THR A 81 -5.04 -9.49 -7.87
C THR A 81 -5.03 -8.06 -8.41
N PRO A 82 -6.18 -7.52 -8.89
CA PRO A 82 -6.26 -6.12 -9.31
C PRO A 82 -5.94 -5.17 -8.15
N VAL A 83 -5.00 -4.25 -8.38
CA VAL A 83 -4.56 -3.26 -7.39
C VAL A 83 -4.66 -1.85 -7.96
N LEU A 84 -5.15 -0.92 -7.16
CA LEU A 84 -5.03 0.52 -7.38
C LEU A 84 -4.12 1.13 -6.31
N VAL A 85 -3.21 2.02 -6.70
CA VAL A 85 -2.45 2.86 -5.76
C VAL A 85 -2.96 4.29 -5.85
N VAL A 86 -3.25 4.91 -4.71
CA VAL A 86 -3.67 6.32 -4.63
C VAL A 86 -2.75 7.07 -3.68
N VAL A 87 -2.12 8.15 -4.13
CA VAL A 87 -1.15 8.90 -3.31
C VAL A 87 -1.19 10.39 -3.60
N GLY A 88 -0.80 11.22 -2.63
CA GLY A 88 -0.65 12.65 -2.85
C GLY A 88 0.67 13.01 -3.54
N ASP A 89 0.70 14.07 -4.35
CA ASP A 89 1.91 14.55 -5.03
C ASP A 89 2.99 15.10 -4.06
N ARG A 90 2.56 15.70 -2.94
CA ARG A 90 3.41 16.26 -1.87
C ARG A 90 3.70 15.24 -0.77
N ASP A 91 3.20 14.01 -0.90
CA ASP A 91 3.47 12.95 0.06
C ASP A 91 4.90 12.40 -0.13
N PRO A 92 5.81 12.52 0.87
CA PRO A 92 7.15 11.95 0.79
C PRO A 92 7.13 10.42 0.60
N VAL A 93 6.07 9.74 1.07
CA VAL A 93 5.88 8.29 0.89
C VAL A 93 5.83 7.91 -0.59
N LYS A 94 5.34 8.80 -1.47
CA LYS A 94 5.32 8.55 -2.92
C LYS A 94 6.72 8.22 -3.42
N ARG A 95 7.70 9.08 -3.16
CA ARG A 95 9.08 8.88 -3.62
C ARG A 95 9.75 7.68 -2.97
N LEU A 96 9.44 7.44 -1.70
CA LEU A 96 10.09 6.41 -0.90
C LEU A 96 9.56 4.99 -1.19
N TYR A 97 8.27 4.84 -1.48
CA TYR A 97 7.61 3.52 -1.55
C TYR A 97 6.78 3.31 -2.82
N VAL A 98 6.17 4.35 -3.40
CA VAL A 98 5.34 4.22 -4.61
C VAL A 98 6.19 4.22 -5.88
N ASP A 99 7.16 5.13 -6.00
CA ASP A 99 8.02 5.20 -7.18
C ASP A 99 8.88 3.91 -7.38
N PRO A 100 9.42 3.27 -6.32
CA PRO A 100 10.05 1.95 -6.45
C PRO A 100 9.06 0.84 -6.86
N LEU A 101 7.84 0.86 -6.32
CA LEU A 101 6.79 -0.09 -6.71
C LEU A 101 6.45 0.05 -8.19
N ALA A 102 6.30 1.28 -8.70
CA ALA A 102 6.00 1.55 -10.10
C ALA A 102 7.04 0.98 -11.08
N ARG A 103 8.30 0.84 -10.64
CA ARG A 103 9.37 0.22 -11.45
C ARG A 103 9.23 -1.30 -11.52
N VAL A 104 8.66 -1.92 -10.49
CA VAL A 104 8.45 -3.38 -10.40
C VAL A 104 7.12 -3.78 -11.02
N ARG A 105 6.07 -2.98 -10.80
CA ARG A 105 4.70 -3.13 -11.33
C ARG A 105 4.29 -1.90 -12.13
N PRO A 106 4.89 -1.68 -13.32
CA PRO A 106 4.48 -0.57 -14.20
C PRO A 106 3.07 -0.76 -14.77
N ASP A 107 2.50 -1.96 -14.65
CA ASP A 107 1.14 -2.34 -15.04
C ASP A 107 0.07 -1.85 -14.05
N TRP A 108 0.43 -1.47 -12.82
CA TRP A 108 -0.53 -1.03 -11.82
C TRP A 108 -0.91 0.44 -11.99
N PRO A 109 -2.22 0.77 -11.97
CA PRO A 109 -2.65 2.16 -11.96
C PRO A 109 -2.20 2.87 -10.68
N ILE A 110 -1.56 4.03 -10.85
CA ILE A 110 -1.15 4.93 -9.79
C ILE A 110 -1.85 6.27 -10.01
N GLU A 111 -2.84 6.56 -9.18
CA GLU A 111 -3.59 7.82 -9.21
C GLU A 111 -2.96 8.81 -8.22
N VAL A 112 -2.60 9.99 -8.71
CA VAL A 112 -1.96 11.04 -7.91
C VAL A 112 -2.94 12.17 -7.65
N ILE A 113 -3.15 12.51 -6.38
CA ILE A 113 -3.99 13.64 -5.98
C ILE A 113 -3.11 14.87 -5.80
N GLU A 114 -3.37 15.90 -6.61
CA GLU A 114 -2.62 17.15 -6.61
C GLU A 114 -2.82 17.97 -5.33
N GLY A 115 -1.75 18.56 -4.82
CA GLY A 115 -1.78 19.37 -3.61
C GLY A 115 -2.03 18.58 -2.31
N ALA A 116 -1.95 17.25 -2.35
CA ALA A 116 -2.18 16.38 -1.20
C ALA A 116 -0.86 15.83 -0.63
N GLY A 117 -0.75 15.84 0.70
CA GLY A 117 0.34 15.21 1.44
C GLY A 117 -0.17 14.00 2.23
N HIS A 118 0.74 13.36 2.99
CA HIS A 118 0.44 12.10 3.67
C HIS A 118 -0.73 12.17 4.67
N MET A 119 -0.91 13.30 5.35
CA MET A 119 -1.92 13.40 6.40
C MET A 119 -3.30 13.80 5.88
N ASN A 120 -3.39 14.49 4.74
CA ASN A 120 -4.66 15.02 4.24
C ASN A 120 -5.17 14.31 2.98
N CYS A 121 -4.36 13.48 2.31
CA CYS A 121 -4.75 12.79 1.08
C CYS A 121 -6.03 11.94 1.25
N VAL A 122 -6.13 11.15 2.33
CA VAL A 122 -7.32 10.33 2.62
C VAL A 122 -8.62 11.13 2.79
N ALA A 123 -8.53 12.39 3.21
CA ALA A 123 -9.67 13.27 3.44
C ALA A 123 -10.06 14.08 2.19
N ARG A 124 -9.30 13.97 1.09
CA ARG A 124 -9.65 14.60 -0.18
C ARG A 124 -10.84 13.87 -0.80
N PRO A 125 -11.89 14.59 -1.27
CA PRO A 125 -13.02 13.96 -1.95
C PRO A 125 -12.58 13.04 -3.11
N GLU A 126 -11.56 13.48 -3.86
CA GLU A 126 -11.00 12.74 -4.99
C GLU A 126 -10.51 11.34 -4.57
N PHE A 127 -10.03 11.17 -3.33
CA PHE A 127 -9.57 9.88 -2.83
C PHE A 127 -10.71 8.86 -2.79
N ALA A 128 -11.87 9.25 -2.28
CA ALA A 128 -13.07 8.41 -2.25
C ALA A 128 -13.58 8.13 -3.68
N ASP A 129 -13.58 9.14 -4.55
CA ASP A 129 -14.02 9.00 -5.95
C ASP A 129 -13.16 7.99 -6.73
N ARG A 130 -11.83 7.99 -6.52
CA ARG A 130 -10.92 7.01 -7.14
C ARG A 130 -11.21 5.59 -6.66
N ILE A 131 -11.44 5.41 -5.36
CA ILE A 131 -11.81 4.11 -4.78
C ILE A 131 -13.12 3.61 -5.38
N GLU A 132 -14.17 4.44 -5.38
CA GLU A 132 -15.48 4.06 -5.88
C GLU A 132 -15.42 3.68 -7.37
N THR A 133 -14.72 4.48 -8.18
CA THR A 133 -14.51 4.22 -9.61
C THR A 133 -13.82 2.88 -9.83
N PHE A 134 -12.76 2.59 -9.08
CA PHE A 134 -12.05 1.33 -9.16
C PHE A 134 -12.92 0.15 -8.71
N LEU A 135 -13.60 0.23 -7.57
CA LEU A 135 -14.45 -0.86 -7.08
C LEU A 135 -15.59 -1.19 -8.05
N LYS A 136 -16.20 -0.16 -8.68
CA LYS A 136 -17.20 -0.36 -9.74
C LYS A 136 -16.64 -1.11 -10.95
N SER A 137 -15.41 -0.81 -11.37
CA SER A 137 -14.79 -1.53 -12.50
C SER A 137 -14.51 -3.00 -12.19
N GLN A 138 -14.31 -3.36 -10.91
CA GLN A 138 -14.13 -4.75 -10.48
C GLN A 138 -15.44 -5.55 -10.36
N ALA A 139 -16.58 -4.86 -10.22
CA ALA A 139 -17.90 -5.50 -10.21
C ALA A 139 -18.29 -6.03 -11.61
N GLY A 140 -17.94 -5.29 -12.67
CA GLY A 140 -18.21 -5.67 -14.06
C GLY A 140 -17.31 -6.80 -14.59
N ALA A 141 -16.14 -7.02 -14.00
CA ALA A 141 -15.18 -8.05 -14.43
C ALA A 141 -15.52 -9.47 -13.93
N GLY A 142 -16.47 -9.61 -13.00
CA GLY A 142 -16.85 -10.90 -12.39
C GLY A 142 -18.11 -11.54 -12.97
N GLY A 143 -18.64 -11.04 -14.08
CA GLY A 143 -19.83 -11.55 -14.75
C GLY A 143 -19.51 -12.17 -16.11
N LYS A 144 -18.79 -13.30 -16.11
CA LYS A 144 -18.80 -14.30 -17.18
C LYS A 144 -18.58 -15.68 -16.57
#